data_AF-A0A3C1FS84-F1
#
_entry.id   AF-A0A3C1FS84-F1
#
_cell.length_a   1.000
_cell.length_b   1.000
_cell.length_c   1.000
_cell.angle_alpha   90.00
_cell.angle_beta   90.00
_cell.angle_gamma   90.00
#
_symmetry.space_group_name_H-M   'P 1'
#
loop_
_entity.id
_entity.type
_entity.pdbx_description
1 polymer ?
#
loop_
_entity_poly.entity_id
_entity_poly.type
_entity_poly.pdbx_seq_one_letter_code
_entity_poly.pdbx_strand_id
1 'polypeptide(L)' 'TYVGWTTDLARRLAAHNSGTGARSTRGRQWELLYAECYRNKSDAMRREWHLKRDRKFRATLRQSVFP' A
#
# COMPACT_ATOMS: atom_id res chain seq x y z
N THR A 1 -3.01 -6.56 5.12
CA THR A 1 -2.35 -5.71 4.10
C THR A 1 -3.03 -4.36 4.07
N TYR A 2 -2.26 -3.32 3.75
CA TYR A 2 -2.72 -1.94 3.61
C TYR A 2 -2.66 -1.54 2.13
N VAL A 3 -3.55 -0.65 1.70
CA VAL A 3 -3.57 -0.09 0.34
C VAL A 3 -3.72 1.41 0.47
N GLY A 4 -2.83 2.15 -0.20
CA GLY A 4 -2.78 3.59 -0.23
C GLY A 4 -2.12 4.09 -1.51
N TRP A 5 -2.18 5.40 -1.74
CA TRP A 5 -1.41 6.06 -2.78
C TRP A 5 -0.45 7.09 -2.17
N THR A 6 0.62 7.43 -2.89
CA THR A 6 1.60 8.44 -2.49
C THR A 6 2.36 8.94 -3.71
N THR A 7 2.97 10.12 -3.61
CA THR A 7 3.97 10.61 -4.57
C THR A 7 5.39 10.19 -4.19
N ASP A 8 5.58 9.70 -2.97
CA ASP A 8 6.87 9.25 -2.44
C ASP A 8 6.65 7.98 -1.61
N LEU A 9 7.16 6.85 -2.13
CA LEU A 9 7.03 5.53 -1.51
C LEU A 9 7.92 5.40 -0.27
N ALA A 10 9.17 5.86 -0.35
CA ALA A 10 10.15 5.71 0.72
C ALA A 10 9.71 6.48 1.97
N ARG A 11 9.32 7.75 1.80
CA ARG A 11 8.84 8.57 2.91
C ARG A 11 7.57 7.99 3.54
N ARG A 12 6.67 7.42 2.73
CA ARG A 12 5.43 6.83 3.24
C ARG A 12 5.69 5.54 4.02
N LEU A 13 6.56 4.68 3.53
CA LEU A 13 6.93 3.45 4.23
C LEU A 13 7.60 3.78 5.57
N ALA A 14 8.53 4.73 5.58
CA ALA A 14 9.17 5.21 6.80
C ALA A 14 8.14 5.73 7.82
N ALA A 15 7.18 6.56 7.40
CA ALA A 15 6.13 7.07 8.29
C ALA A 15 5.21 5.96 8.85
N HIS A 16 4.92 4.92 8.06
CA HIS A 16 4.17 3.76 8.55
C HIS A 16 4.95 2.99 9.62
N ASN A 17 6.25 2.77 9.40
CA ASN A 17 7.12 2.04 10.33
C ASN A 17 7.50 2.85 11.58
N SER A 18 7.47 4.18 11.51
CA SER A 18 7.63 5.06 12.67
C SER A 18 6.32 5.34 13.43
N GLY A 19 5.19 4.76 13.00
CA GLY A 19 3.89 4.95 13.66
C GLY A 19 3.21 6.30 13.43
N THR A 20 3.78 7.17 12.59
CA THR A 20 3.23 8.51 12.27
C THR A 20 2.34 8.51 11.03
N GLY A 21 2.22 7.38 10.33
CA GLY A 21 1.32 7.21 9.20
C GLY A 21 -0.16 7.11 9.56
N ALA A 22 -0.93 6.38 8.74
CA ALA A 22 -2.37 6.19 8.95
C ALA A 22 -2.67 5.48 10.27
N ARG A 23 -3.85 5.75 10.86
CA ARG A 23 -4.28 5.11 12.12
C ARG A 23 -4.21 3.58 12.05
N SER A 24 -4.63 3.00 10.93
CA SER A 24 -4.62 1.55 10.69
C SER A 24 -3.23 0.95 10.46
N THR A 25 -2.20 1.78 10.30
CA THR A 25 -0.81 1.33 10.10
C THR A 25 0.05 1.40 11.35
N ARG A 26 -0.46 1.91 12.48
CA ARG A 26 0.34 2.06 13.70
C ARG A 26 0.62 0.73 14.39
N GLY A 27 1.75 0.64 15.08
CA GLY A 27 2.13 -0.50 15.93
C GLY A 27 2.52 -1.78 15.17
N ARG A 28 2.91 -1.66 13.90
CA ARG A 28 3.33 -2.78 13.05
C ARG A 28 4.53 -2.36 12.20
N GLN A 29 5.37 -3.34 11.85
CA GLN A 29 6.37 -3.17 10.79
C GLN A 29 5.72 -3.51 9.44
N TRP A 30 5.97 -2.66 8.46
CA TRP A 30 5.44 -2.72 7.12
C TRP A 30 6.57 -2.92 6.13
N GLU A 31 6.27 -3.73 5.12
CA GLU A 31 7.10 -3.95 3.96
C GLU A 31 6.28 -3.68 2.71
N LEU A 32 6.94 -3.15 1.67
CA LEU A 32 6.31 -2.85 0.39
C LEU A 32 6.22 -4.14 -0.45
N LEU A 33 5.01 -4.66 -0.61
CA LEU A 33 4.77 -5.84 -1.46
C LEU A 33 4.59 -5.49 -2.94
N TYR A 34 4.02 -4.32 -3.23
CA TYR A 34 3.60 -3.96 -4.58
C TYR A 34 3.37 -2.45 -4.72
N ALA A 35 3.72 -1.88 -5.88
CA ALA A 35 3.46 -0.49 -6.24
C ALA A 35 3.17 -0.34 -7.74
N GLU A 36 2.32 0.63 -8.09
CA GLU A 36 2.00 1.03 -9.46
C GLU A 36 2.16 2.56 -9.59
N CYS A 37 2.68 3.03 -10.71
CA CYS A 37 2.86 4.46 -10.99
C CYS A 37 1.82 4.96 -12.00
N TYR A 38 1.25 6.13 -11.73
CA TYR A 38 0.23 6.77 -12.56
C TYR A 38 0.61 8.21 -12.84
N ARG A 39 0.25 8.72 -14.03
CA ARG A 39 0.57 10.09 -14.45
C ARG A 39 -0.26 11.15 -13.71
N ASN A 40 -1.46 10.80 -13.27
CA ASN A 40 -2.35 11.71 -12.58
C ASN A 40 -2.93 11.09 -11.31
N LYS A 41 -3.31 11.97 -10.38
CA LYS A 41 -3.84 11.59 -9.07
C LYS A 41 -5.18 10.84 -9.18
N SER A 42 -6.02 11.22 -10.14
CA SER A 42 -7.35 10.62 -10.32
C SER A 42 -7.27 9.13 -10.65
N ASP A 43 -6.39 8.75 -11.57
CA ASP A 43 -6.18 7.36 -11.95
C ASP A 43 -5.58 6.55 -10.80
N ALA A 44 -4.60 7.12 -10.08
CA ALA A 44 -4.03 6.49 -8.89
C ALA A 44 -5.10 6.21 -7.82
N MET A 45 -5.98 7.17 -7.54
CA MET A 45 -7.05 7.02 -6.55
C MET A 45 -8.15 6.05 -7.00
N ARG A 46 -8.51 6.06 -8.30
CA ARG A 46 -9.42 5.04 -8.86
C ARG A 46 -8.84 3.65 -8.68
N ARG A 47 -7.56 3.47 -9.00
CA ARG A 47 -6.87 2.18 -8.82
C ARG A 47 -6.80 1.77 -7.36
N GLU A 48 -6.46 2.68 -6.46
CA GLU A 48 -6.45 2.43 -5.01
C GLU A 48 -7.80 1.88 -4.53
N TRP A 49 -8.91 2.48 -4.97
CA TRP A 49 -10.27 2.03 -4.63
C TRP A 49 -10.55 0.60 -5.11
N HIS A 50 -10.08 0.24 -6.30
CA HIS A 50 -10.21 -1.11 -6.86
C HIS A 50 -9.37 -2.11 -6.04
N LEU A 51 -8.09 -1.79 -5.80
CA LEU A 51 -7.18 -2.62 -5.02
C LEU A 51 -7.67 -2.85 -3.58
N LYS A 52 -8.30 -1.85 -2.95
CA LYS A 52 -8.91 -2.03 -1.62
C LYS A 52 -9.96 -3.14 -1.59
N ARG A 53 -10.70 -3.34 -2.69
CA ARG A 53 -11.78 -4.33 -2.85
C ARG A 53 -11.31 -5.66 -3.43
N ASP A 54 -10.19 -5.68 -4.14
CA ASP A 54 -9.65 -6.88 -4.76
C ASP A 54 -8.92 -7.76 -3.73
N ARG A 55 -9.70 -8.56 -2.99
CA ARG A 55 -9.17 -9.45 -1.96
C ARG A 55 -8.32 -10.58 -2.54
N LYS A 56 -8.68 -11.09 -3.73
CA LYS A 56 -7.98 -12.20 -4.38
C LYS A 56 -6.57 -11.78 -4.79
N PHE A 57 -6.45 -10.67 -5.52
CA PHE A 57 -5.16 -10.13 -5.94
C PHE A 57 -4.25 -9.84 -4.74
N ARG A 58 -4.80 -9.21 -3.68
CA ARG A 58 -4.06 -8.93 -2.45
C ARG A 58 -3.59 -10.18 -1.69
N ALA A 59 -4.32 -11.29 -1.80
CA ALA A 59 -3.91 -12.56 -1.20
C ALA A 59 -2.75 -13.16 -1.97
N THR A 60 -2.82 -13.16 -3.31
CA THR A 60 -1.74 -13.62 -4.20
C THR A 60 -0.43 -12.88 -3.93
N LEU A 61 -0.48 -11.53 -3.81
CA LEU A 61 0.72 -10.74 -3.50
C LEU A 61 1.39 -11.15 -2.17
N ARG A 62 0.60 -11.45 -1.14
CA ARG A 62 1.16 -11.89 0.15
C ARG A 62 1.88 -13.24 0.01
N GLN A 63 1.26 -14.18 -0.69
CA GLN A 63 1.81 -15.53 -0.87
C GLN A 63 3.08 -15.52 -1.73
N SER A 64 3.18 -14.59 -2.68
CA SER A 64 4.38 -14.47 -3.53
C SER A 64 5.63 -13.99 -2.79
N VAL A 65 5.46 -13.21 -1.72
CA VAL A 65 6.59 -12.63 -0.95
C VAL A 65 6.95 -13.50 0.26
N PHE A 66 5.97 -14.18 0.84
CA PHE A 66 6.14 -15.10 1.96
C PHE A 66 5.47 -16.44 1.62
N PRO A 67 6.18 -17.36 0.95
CA PRO A 67 5.68 -18.70 0.68
C PRO A 67 5.37 -19.49 1.96
#